data_AF-A0A6F9A8E0-F1
#
_entry.id   AF-A0A6F9A8E0-F1
#
_cell.length_a   1.000
_cell.length_b   1.000
_cell.length_c   1.000
_cell.angle_alpha   90.00
_cell.angle_beta   90.00
_cell.angle_gamma   90.00
#
_symmetry.space_group_name_H-M   'P 1'
#
loop_
_entity.id
_entity.type
_entity.pdbx_description
1 polymer ?
#
loop_
_entity_poly.entity_id
_entity_poly.type
_entity_poly.pdbx_seq_one_letter_code
_entity_poly.pdbx_strand_id
1 'polypeptide(L)'
;MDIAQHVTELIYSHTLRSHILKMPLLNTQSLESHRELRLAHLALSVMTMGYVWQEGEHDTVKMLPRNLAIPYCEVSQRLGLPPILTHADAVLANWKKRDPQ
;
A
#
# COMPACT_ATOMS: atom_id res chain seq x y z
N MET A 1 -0.55 9.47 -1.11
CA MET A 1 -0.33 8.81 -2.42
C MET A 1 1.13 8.88 -2.87
N ASP A 2 1.89 9.91 -2.50
CA ASP A 2 3.28 10.11 -2.96
C ASP A 2 4.20 8.89 -2.79
N ILE A 3 4.27 8.31 -1.59
CA ILE A 3 5.07 7.10 -1.32
C ILE A 3 4.67 5.94 -2.25
N ALA A 4 3.36 5.70 -2.43
CA ALA A 4 2.83 4.59 -3.22
C ALA A 4 3.19 4.71 -4.72
N GLN A 5 3.28 5.94 -5.24
CA GLN A 5 3.64 6.19 -6.65
C GLN A 5 5.14 6.03 -6.91
N HIS A 6 5.98 6.20 -5.89
CA HIS A 6 7.44 6.15 -6.00
C HIS A 6 8.06 4.92 -5.31
N VAL A 7 7.28 3.88 -4.99
CA VAL A 7 7.76 2.69 -4.25
C VAL A 7 8.99 2.08 -4.91
N THR A 8 9.02 1.95 -6.24
CA THR A 8 10.17 1.37 -6.96
C THR A 8 11.46 2.16 -6.73
N GLU A 9 11.40 3.49 -6.84
CA GLU A 9 12.56 4.37 -6.62
C GLU A 9 13.00 4.34 -5.15
N LEU A 10 12.05 4.35 -4.23
CA LEU A 10 12.32 4.31 -2.79
C LEU A 10 12.90 2.96 -2.34
N ILE A 11 12.51 1.85 -2.97
CA ILE A 11 13.14 0.53 -2.75
C ILE A 11 14.56 0.55 -3.31
N TYR A 12 14.76 0.99 -4.55
CA TYR A 12 16.07 1.03 -5.20
C TYR A 12 17.08 1.89 -4.43
N SER A 13 16.61 2.98 -3.81
CA SER A 13 17.43 3.85 -2.96
C SER A 13 17.53 3.39 -1.50
N HIS A 14 16.91 2.27 -1.12
CA HIS A 14 16.84 1.75 0.25
C HIS A 14 16.20 2.73 1.27
N THR A 15 15.38 3.67 0.81
CA THR A 15 14.79 4.72 1.64
C THR A 15 13.32 4.48 1.99
N LEU A 16 12.61 3.54 1.32
CA LEU A 16 11.18 3.32 1.51
C LEU A 16 10.79 3.12 2.98
N ARG A 17 11.50 2.26 3.73
CA ARG A 17 11.25 2.04 5.15
C ARG A 17 11.28 3.34 5.96
N SER A 18 12.25 4.20 5.70
CA SER A 18 12.39 5.49 6.39
C SER A 18 11.25 6.46 6.06
N HIS A 19 10.77 6.47 4.81
CA HIS A 19 9.63 7.28 4.39
C HIS A 19 8.33 6.78 5.03
N ILE A 20 8.11 5.46 5.05
CA ILE A 20 6.94 4.87 5.70
C ILE A 20 6.94 5.16 7.20
N LEU A 21 8.09 5.06 7.89
CA LEU A 21 8.17 5.39 9.33
C LEU A 21 7.85 6.85 9.63
N LYS A 22 8.12 7.78 8.71
CA LYS A 22 7.81 9.22 8.84
C LYS A 22 6.39 9.58 8.40
N MET A 23 5.65 8.65 7.80
CA MET A 23 4.30 8.89 7.32
C MET A 23 3.35 9.17 8.50
N PRO A 24 2.46 10.17 8.42
CA PRO A 24 1.42 10.34 9.44
C PRO A 24 0.45 9.15 9.43
N LEU A 25 -0.23 8.92 10.55
CA LEU A 25 -1.36 7.99 10.57
C LEU A 25 -2.47 8.53 9.66
N LEU A 26 -2.86 7.75 8.65
CA LEU A 26 -3.85 8.14 7.66
C LEU A 26 -5.26 7.91 8.20
N ASN A 27 -6.16 8.87 8.00
CA ASN A 27 -7.58 8.70 8.26
C ASN A 27 -8.26 8.02 7.06
N THR A 28 -8.93 6.89 7.30
CA THR A 28 -9.62 6.11 6.24
C THR A 28 -11.10 6.47 6.12
N GLN A 29 -11.67 7.25 7.04
CA GLN A 29 -13.10 7.56 7.09
C GLN A 29 -13.57 8.43 5.93
N SER A 30 -12.68 9.20 5.31
CA SER A 30 -12.99 10.02 4.13
C SER A 30 -13.07 9.24 2.81
N LEU A 31 -12.77 7.94 2.82
CA LEU A 31 -12.95 7.07 1.66
C LEU A 31 -14.40 6.61 1.63
N GLU A 32 -15.23 7.15 0.76
CA GLU A 32 -16.69 6.94 0.79
C GLU A 32 -17.13 5.89 -0.22
N SER A 33 -16.46 5.82 -1.37
CA SER A 33 -16.82 4.93 -2.46
C SER A 33 -16.01 3.64 -2.48
N HIS A 34 -16.60 2.60 -3.09
CA HIS A 34 -15.89 1.35 -3.31
C HIS A 34 -14.61 1.54 -4.14
N ARG A 35 -14.62 2.44 -5.14
CA ARG A 35 -13.43 2.71 -5.98
C ARG A 35 -12.29 3.34 -5.18
N GLU A 36 -12.60 4.27 -4.29
CA GLU A 36 -11.60 4.89 -3.40
C GLU A 36 -11.00 3.86 -2.44
N LEU A 37 -11.84 3.00 -1.85
CA LEU A 37 -11.37 1.91 -0.99
C LEU A 37 -10.45 0.96 -1.75
N ARG A 38 -10.80 0.58 -2.98
CA ARG A 38 -9.97 -0.31 -3.83
C ARG A 38 -8.63 0.31 -4.16
N LEU A 39 -8.60 1.60 -4.51
CA LEU A 39 -7.35 2.31 -4.77
C LEU A 39 -6.50 2.45 -3.49
N ALA A 40 -7.12 2.71 -2.34
CA ALA A 40 -6.43 2.76 -1.06
C ALA A 40 -5.83 1.39 -0.69
N HIS A 41 -6.58 0.30 -0.87
CA HIS A 41 -6.09 -1.06 -0.60
C HIS A 41 -4.91 -1.42 -1.52
N LEU A 42 -4.98 -1.07 -2.81
CA LEU A 42 -3.85 -1.21 -3.74
C LEU A 42 -2.61 -0.42 -3.26
N ALA A 43 -2.77 0.86 -2.92
CA ALA A 43 -1.64 1.68 -2.47
C ALA A 43 -1.01 1.14 -1.18
N LEU A 44 -1.82 0.80 -0.18
CA LEU A 44 -1.38 0.29 1.12
C LEU A 44 -0.72 -1.09 1.00
N SER A 45 -1.25 -1.96 0.13
CA SER A 45 -0.68 -3.29 -0.12
C SER A 45 0.68 -3.23 -0.82
N VAL A 46 0.85 -2.38 -1.83
CA VAL A 46 2.14 -2.18 -2.51
C VAL A 46 3.18 -1.59 -1.55
N MET A 47 2.81 -0.58 -0.75
CA MET A 47 3.71 -0.04 0.29
C MET A 47 4.08 -1.11 1.33
N THR A 48 3.13 -1.97 1.72
CA THR A 48 3.35 -3.07 2.66
C THR A 48 4.34 -4.09 2.11
N MET A 49 4.16 -4.54 0.87
CA MET A 49 5.10 -5.47 0.23
C MET A 49 6.49 -4.86 0.11
N GLY A 50 6.59 -3.60 -0.33
CA GLY A 50 7.86 -2.88 -0.40
C GLY A 50 8.54 -2.74 0.96
N TYR A 51 7.78 -2.41 2.02
CA TYR A 51 8.34 -2.23 3.36
C TYR A 51 8.94 -3.52 3.92
N VAL A 52 8.20 -4.63 3.82
CA VAL A 52 8.62 -5.95 4.33
C VAL A 52 9.84 -6.44 3.57
N TRP A 53 9.82 -6.35 2.24
CA TRP A 53 10.77 -7.02 1.36
C TRP A 53 11.84 -6.10 0.74
N GLN A 54 11.97 -4.85 1.21
CA GLN A 54 12.92 -3.86 0.64
C GLN A 54 14.33 -4.44 0.40
N GLU A 55 14.86 -5.19 1.38
CA GLU A 55 16.20 -5.78 1.35
C GLU A 55 16.23 -7.22 0.82
N GLY A 56 15.15 -7.65 0.15
CA GLY A 56 14.95 -9.02 -0.29
C GLY A 56 14.79 -10.01 0.87
N GLU A 57 15.17 -11.27 0.62
CA GLU A 57 14.99 -12.37 1.58
C GLU A 57 15.95 -12.31 2.78
N HIS A 58 17.03 -11.52 2.69
CA HIS A 58 18.10 -11.49 3.69
C HIS A 58 17.76 -10.66 4.92
N ASP A 59 16.95 -9.61 4.77
CA ASP A 59 16.55 -8.72 5.87
C ASP A 59 15.07 -8.33 5.75
N THR A 60 14.20 -9.31 5.98
CA THR A 60 12.75 -9.09 5.98
C THR A 60 12.27 -8.48 7.29
N VAL A 61 11.29 -7.57 7.24
CA VAL A 61 10.67 -7.02 8.45
C VAL A 61 9.47 -7.85 8.90
N LYS A 62 9.42 -8.21 10.19
CA LYS A 62 8.33 -9.00 10.79
C LYS A 62 7.21 -8.17 11.42
N MET A 63 7.37 -6.85 11.49
CA MET A 63 6.43 -5.92 12.12
C MET A 63 6.18 -4.71 11.25
N LEU A 64 4.92 -4.47 10.88
CA LEU A 64 4.51 -3.25 10.19
C LEU A 64 4.34 -2.10 11.19
N PRO A 65 4.77 -0.88 10.84
CA PRO A 65 4.55 0.28 11.68
C PRO A 65 3.06 0.67 11.70
N ARG A 66 2.60 1.21 12.82
CA ARG A 66 1.17 1.48 13.08
C ARG A 66 0.53 2.39 12.03
N ASN A 67 1.28 3.38 11.55
CA ASN A 67 0.84 4.33 10.54
C ASN A 67 0.52 3.69 9.19
N LEU A 68 1.07 2.50 8.90
CA LEU A 68 0.74 1.69 7.72
C LEU A 68 -0.25 0.58 8.07
N ALA A 69 -0.02 -0.14 9.18
CA ALA A 69 -0.81 -1.32 9.55
C ALA A 69 -2.28 -1.00 9.85
N ILE A 70 -2.55 0.07 10.61
CA ILE A 70 -3.91 0.45 11.03
C ILE A 70 -4.79 0.79 9.82
N PRO A 71 -4.45 1.77 8.97
CA PRO A 71 -5.30 2.10 7.82
C PRO A 71 -5.42 0.92 6.84
N TYR A 72 -4.39 0.09 6.72
CA TYR A 72 -4.46 -1.08 5.86
C TYR A 72 -5.46 -2.11 6.37
N CYS A 73 -5.42 -2.47 7.65
CA CYS A 73 -6.40 -3.36 8.26
C CYS A 73 -7.83 -2.80 8.17
N GLU A 74 -8.03 -1.51 8.42
CA GLU A 74 -9.35 -0.86 8.33
C GLU A 74 -9.93 -0.94 6.92
N VAL A 75 -9.16 -0.54 5.91
CA VAL A 75 -9.59 -0.60 4.50
C VAL A 75 -9.86 -2.04 4.07
N SER A 76 -9.00 -2.98 4.48
CA SER A 76 -9.15 -4.42 4.21
C SER A 76 -10.48 -4.94 4.78
N GLN A 77 -10.77 -4.63 6.05
CA GLN A 77 -12.01 -5.02 6.72
C GLN A 77 -13.25 -4.45 6.01
N ARG A 78 -13.22 -3.17 5.62
CA ARG A 78 -14.33 -2.53 4.89
C ARG A 78 -14.58 -3.14 3.51
N LEU A 79 -13.55 -3.68 2.87
CA LEU A 79 -13.65 -4.36 1.58
C LEU A 79 -13.94 -5.87 1.69
N GLY A 80 -13.88 -6.45 2.90
CA GLY A 80 -13.94 -7.90 3.09
C GLY A 80 -12.72 -8.64 2.51
N LEU A 81 -11.56 -7.97 2.44
CA LEU A 81 -10.30 -8.52 1.96
C LEU A 81 -9.32 -8.73 3.12
N PRO A 82 -8.34 -9.65 2.99
CA PRO A 82 -7.24 -9.73 3.93
C PRO A 82 -6.24 -8.57 3.72
N PRO A 83 -5.53 -8.11 4.78
CA PRO A 83 -4.48 -7.09 4.68
C PRO A 83 -3.18 -7.69 4.12
N ILE A 84 -3.25 -8.25 2.93
CA ILE A 84 -2.12 -8.68 2.11
C ILE A 84 -2.39 -8.32 0.64
N LEU A 85 -1.35 -8.09 -0.16
CA LEU A 85 -1.51 -7.82 -1.58
C LEU A 85 -2.17 -9.03 -2.25
N THR A 86 -3.34 -8.81 -2.84
CA THR A 86 -4.10 -9.86 -3.54
C THR A 86 -4.09 -9.65 -5.05
N HIS A 87 -4.52 -10.67 -5.81
CA HIS A 87 -4.78 -10.52 -7.25
C HIS A 87 -5.83 -9.42 -7.55
N ALA A 88 -6.79 -9.24 -6.64
CA ALA A 88 -7.81 -8.21 -6.79
C ALA A 88 -7.18 -6.81 -6.79
N ASP A 89 -6.07 -6.64 -6.08
CA ASP A 89 -5.31 -5.39 -6.03
C ASP A 89 -4.38 -5.27 -7.23
N ALA A 90 -3.41 -6.18 -7.33
CA ALA A 90 -2.28 -6.08 -8.24
C ALA A 90 -2.66 -6.13 -9.72
N VAL A 91 -3.84 -6.68 -10.04
CA VAL A 91 -4.31 -6.87 -11.41
C VAL A 91 -5.65 -6.18 -11.63
N LEU A 92 -6.70 -6.61 -10.91
CA LEU A 92 -8.07 -6.17 -11.24
C LEU A 92 -8.32 -4.69 -10.96
N ALA A 93 -7.63 -4.11 -9.97
CA ALA A 93 -7.72 -2.70 -9.62
C ALA A 93 -6.56 -1.85 -10.18
N ASN A 94 -5.43 -2.47 -10.53
CA ASN A 94 -4.22 -1.77 -10.93
C ASN A 94 -4.10 -1.63 -12.46
N TRP A 95 -5.03 -0.90 -13.06
CA TRP A 95 -4.99 -0.63 -14.50
C TRP A 95 -5.57 0.75 -14.81
N LYS A 96 -5.17 1.25 -15.98
CA LYS A 96 -5.80 2.41 -16.62
C LYS A 96 -5.67 2.25 -18.13
N LYS A 97 -6.63 2.78 -18.89
CA LYS A 97 -6.43 2.93 -20.33
C LYS A 97 -5.32 3.96 -20.58
N ARG A 98 -4.54 3.76 -21.66
CA ARG A 98 -3.57 4.76 -22.12
C ARG A 98 -4.26 5.97 -22.74
N ASP A 99 -5.26 5.71 -23.58
CA ASP A 99 -6.19 6.70 -24.10
C ASP A 99 -7.58 6.41 -23.49
N PRO A 100 -8.17 7.35 -22.74
CA PRO A 100 -9.49 7.18 -22.15
C PRO A 100 -10.63 7.10 -23.17
N GLN A 101 -10.43 7.64 -24.38
CA GLN A 101 -11.44 7.63 -25.44
C GLN A 101 -11.68 6.22 -26.00
#